data_AF-R1GBC8-F1
#
_entry.id   AF-R1GBC8-F1
#
_cell.length_a   1.000
_cell.length_b   1.000
_cell.length_c   1.000
_cell.angle_alpha   90.00
_cell.angle_beta   90.00
_cell.angle_gamma   90.00
#
_symmetry.space_group_name_H-M   'P 1'
#
loop_
_entity.id
_entity.type
_entity.pdbx_description
1 polymer ?
#
loop_
_entity_poly.entity_id
_entity_poly.type
_entity_poly.pdbx_seq_one_letter_code
_entity_poly.pdbx_strand_id
1 'polypeptide(L)'
;MKWAGKDFRNVNDVDPIVLYGKDGQREWCKDYGHARLRLVQFRGQVSTAMVYDNFPIIDIFKYVSEDVVFGAMDNKLLPEDGTYYFYLRRIKTA
;
A
#
# COMPACT_ATOMS: atom_id res chain seq x y z
N MET A 1 -8.19 1.95 14.33
CA MET A 1 -8.30 1.15 13.09
C MET A 1 -7.37 -0.05 13.20
N LYS A 2 -7.82 -1.28 12.93
CA LYS A 2 -6.98 -2.50 12.98
C LYS A 2 -6.49 -2.85 11.58
N TRP A 3 -5.46 -2.16 11.11
CA TRP A 3 -4.92 -2.37 9.76
C TRP A 3 -4.33 -3.78 9.61
N ALA A 4 -4.77 -4.49 8.58
CA ALA A 4 -4.35 -5.85 8.25
C ALA A 4 -3.38 -5.89 7.06
N GLY A 5 -3.36 -4.85 6.22
CA GLY A 5 -2.47 -4.78 5.08
C GLY A 5 -3.17 -4.23 3.84
N LYS A 6 -2.78 -4.79 2.69
CA LYS A 6 -3.28 -4.45 1.36
C LYS A 6 -3.49 -5.74 0.58
N ASP A 7 -4.46 -5.76 -0.34
CA ASP A 7 -4.68 -6.89 -1.25
C ASP A 7 -4.47 -6.45 -2.69
N PHE A 8 -3.53 -7.08 -3.39
CA PHE A 8 -3.16 -6.76 -4.77
C PHE A 8 -3.72 -7.84 -5.69
N ARG A 9 -4.81 -7.56 -6.40
CA ARG A 9 -5.41 -8.52 -7.34
C ARG A 9 -4.75 -8.47 -8.70
N ASN A 10 -4.52 -7.26 -9.22
CA ASN A 10 -3.73 -7.03 -10.44
C ASN A 10 -3.22 -5.58 -10.49
N VAL A 11 -2.54 -5.21 -11.59
CA VAL A 11 -1.93 -3.88 -11.77
C VAL A 11 -2.92 -2.71 -11.79
N ASN A 12 -4.21 -2.95 -12.02
CA ASN A 12 -5.26 -1.92 -12.05
C ASN A 12 -6.30 -2.10 -10.95
N ASP A 13 -6.09 -3.04 -10.02
CA ASP A 13 -7.08 -3.37 -8.99
C ASP A 13 -6.39 -3.81 -7.69
N VAL A 14 -6.40 -2.90 -6.72
CA VAL A 14 -5.78 -3.06 -5.41
C VAL A 14 -6.73 -2.52 -4.35
N ASP A 15 -6.86 -3.24 -3.23
CA ASP A 15 -7.48 -2.74 -2.00
C ASP A 15 -6.38 -2.16 -1.11
N PRO A 16 -6.25 -0.82 -1.05
CA PRO A 16 -5.08 -0.21 -0.44
C PRO A 16 -5.10 -0.22 1.09
N ILE A 17 -6.29 -0.37 1.68
CA ILE A 17 -6.53 -0.44 3.12
C ILE A 17 -7.44 -1.64 3.42
N VAL A 18 -6.84 -2.70 3.94
CA VAL A 18 -7.55 -3.89 4.44
C VAL A 18 -7.45 -3.88 5.96
N LEU A 19 -8.57 -4.16 6.64
CA LEU A 19 -8.71 -4.16 8.09
C LEU A 19 -9.00 -5.57 8.60
N TYR A 20 -8.60 -5.85 9.84
CA TYR A 20 -9.09 -7.02 10.56
C TYR A 20 -10.50 -6.75 11.09
N GLY A 21 -11.45 -7.60 10.67
CA GLY A 21 -12.79 -7.69 11.22
C GLY A 21 -12.80 -8.29 12.63
N LYS A 22 -14.00 -8.47 13.19
CA LYS A 22 -14.17 -8.95 14.58
C LYS A 22 -13.65 -10.38 14.78
N ASP A 23 -13.73 -11.22 13.75
CA ASP A 23 -13.36 -12.63 13.79
C ASP A 23 -11.98 -12.88 13.15
N GLY A 24 -11.20 -11.80 12.92
CA GLY A 24 -9.89 -11.87 12.29
C GLY A 24 -9.92 -11.97 10.76
N GLN A 25 -11.11 -11.94 10.15
CA GLN A 25 -11.25 -11.85 8.71
C GLN A 25 -10.63 -10.56 8.17
N ARG A 26 -10.13 -10.59 6.93
CA ARG A 26 -9.61 -9.43 6.23
C ARG A 26 -10.73 -8.80 5.40
N GLU A 27 -11.03 -7.53 5.66
CA GLU A 27 -12.07 -6.79 4.97
C GLU A 27 -11.51 -5.47 4.41
N TRP A 28 -11.75 -5.21 3.13
CA TRP A 28 -11.38 -3.94 2.51
C TRP A 28 -12.19 -2.77 3.09
N CYS A 29 -11.50 -1.70 3.47
CA CYS A 29 -12.12 -0.46 3.94
C CYS A 29 -12.55 0.41 2.76
N LYS A 30 -13.83 0.32 2.38
CA LYS A 30 -14.42 0.98 1.21
C LYS A 30 -14.26 2.51 1.19
N ASP A 31 -14.18 3.14 2.37
CA ASP A 31 -13.99 4.59 2.51
C ASP A 31 -12.67 5.07 1.87
N TYR A 32 -11.69 4.17 1.70
CA TYR A 32 -10.41 4.48 1.07
C TYR A 32 -10.37 4.23 -0.44
N GLY A 33 -11.46 3.73 -1.03
CA GLY A 33 -11.52 3.40 -2.46
C GLY A 33 -10.53 2.31 -2.85
N HIS A 34 -10.24 2.24 -4.15
CA HIS A 34 -9.24 1.35 -4.73
C HIS A 34 -7.93 2.09 -5.04
N ALA A 35 -6.98 1.32 -5.54
CA ALA A 35 -5.70 1.81 -6.03
C ALA A 35 -5.22 0.99 -7.23
N ARG A 36 -4.15 1.47 -7.85
CA ARG A 36 -3.49 0.81 -8.99
C ARG A 36 -1.98 0.87 -8.87
N LEU A 37 -1.29 -0.05 -9.51
CA LEU A 37 0.17 -0.13 -9.52
C LEU A 37 0.74 0.59 -10.75
N ARG A 38 1.73 1.46 -10.56
CA ARG A 38 2.46 2.14 -11.64
C ARG A 38 3.94 2.18 -11.33
N LEU A 39 4.77 2.40 -12.35
CA LEU A 39 6.17 2.73 -12.17
C LEU A 39 6.28 4.24 -11.86
N VAL A 40 6.93 4.56 -10.75
CA VAL A 40 7.14 5.95 -10.30
C VAL A 40 8.60 6.14 -9.95
N GLN A 41 9.17 7.28 -10.34
CA GLN A 41 10.50 7.69 -9.92
C GLN A 41 10.43 8.37 -8.55
N PHE A 42 11.15 7.83 -7.57
CA PHE A 42 11.25 8.39 -6.22
C PHE A 42 12.72 8.43 -5.81
N ARG A 43 13.21 9.61 -5.42
CA ARG A 43 14.61 9.87 -5.05
C ARG A 43 15.60 9.31 -6.09
N GLY A 44 15.34 9.59 -7.37
CA GLY A 44 16.20 9.22 -8.50
C GLY A 44 16.03 7.79 -9.01
N GLN A 45 15.24 6.93 -8.35
CA GLN A 45 15.07 5.53 -8.77
C GLN A 45 13.62 5.21 -9.13
N VAL A 46 13.42 4.54 -10.26
CA VAL A 46 12.10 3.99 -10.63
C VAL A 46 11.80 2.75 -9.80
N SER A 47 10.57 2.64 -9.31
CA SER A 47 10.08 1.46 -8.62
C SER A 47 8.58 1.28 -8.83
N THR A 48 8.07 0.08 -8.53
CA THR A 48 6.63 -0.14 -8.41
C THR A 48 6.08 0.67 -7.26
N ALA A 49 5.02 1.42 -7.51
CA ALA A 49 4.30 2.19 -6.53
C ALA A 49 2.79 1.93 -6.65
N MET A 50 2.09 1.95 -5.52
CA MET A 50 0.64 1.95 -5.48
C MET A 50 0.14 3.39 -5.40
N VAL A 51 -0.71 3.77 -6.35
CA VAL A 51 -1.34 5.09 -6.44
C VAL A 51 -2.80 4.93 -6.05
N TYR A 52 -3.22 5.63 -5.01
CA TYR A 52 -4.62 5.62 -4.57
C TYR A 52 -5.49 6.36 -5.58
N ASP A 53 -6.68 5.84 -5.88
CA ASP A 53 -7.57 6.47 -6.86
C ASP A 53 -8.27 7.70 -6.25
N ASN A 54 -8.63 7.63 -4.98
CA ASN A 54 -9.42 8.66 -4.29
C ASN A 54 -8.60 9.61 -3.41
N PHE A 55 -7.32 9.31 -3.18
CA PHE A 55 -6.46 10.06 -2.26
C PHE A 55 -5.16 10.46 -2.95
N PRO A 56 -4.60 11.65 -2.67
CA PRO A 56 -3.32 12.09 -3.23
C PRO A 56 -2.16 11.44 -2.46
N ILE A 57 -2.12 10.11 -2.48
CA ILE A 57 -1.18 9.26 -1.75
C ILE A 57 -0.53 8.29 -2.75
N ILE A 58 0.79 8.15 -2.65
CA ILE A 58 1.59 7.19 -3.42
C ILE A 58 2.44 6.38 -2.46
N ASP A 59 2.26 5.07 -2.46
CA ASP A 59 3.09 4.13 -1.69
C ASP A 59 4.16 3.53 -2.61
N ILE A 60 5.41 3.97 -2.48
CA ILE A 60 6.55 3.47 -3.28
C ILE A 60 7.13 2.24 -2.62
N PHE A 61 7.20 1.11 -3.33
CA PHE A 61 7.74 -0.14 -2.78
C PHE A 61 9.21 -0.34 -3.12
N LYS A 62 9.96 -0.95 -2.20
CA LYS A 62 11.33 -1.45 -2.44
C LYS A 62 11.42 -2.90 -1.98
N TYR A 63 12.11 -3.71 -2.79
CA TYR A 63 12.36 -5.12 -2.49
C TYR A 63 13.24 -5.26 -1.24
N VAL A 64 12.87 -6.19 -0.35
CA VAL A 64 13.67 -6.60 0.81
C VAL A 64 13.96 -8.10 0.72
N SER A 65 12.92 -8.90 0.52
CA SER A 65 13.00 -10.35 0.26
C SER A 65 11.78 -10.83 -0.54
N GLU A 66 11.74 -12.10 -0.92
CA GLU A 66 10.62 -12.69 -1.68
C GLU A 66 9.24 -12.51 -1.02
N ASP A 67 9.24 -12.42 0.31
CA ASP A 67 8.05 -12.28 1.14
C ASP A 67 7.92 -10.90 1.79
N VAL A 68 8.88 -9.99 1.63
CA VAL A 68 8.87 -8.67 2.29
C VAL A 68 9.19 -7.55 1.32
N VAL A 69 8.35 -6.51 1.36
CA VAL A 69 8.63 -5.22 0.71
C VAL A 69 8.57 -4.11 1.74
N PHE A 70 9.44 -3.12 1.54
CA PHE A 70 9.40 -1.84 2.23
C PHE A 70 8.50 -0.88 1.45
N GLY A 71 7.75 -0.04 2.16
CA GLY A 71 6.92 1.02 1.58
C GLY A 71 7.35 2.40 2.09
N ALA A 72 7.53 3.34 1.17
CA ALA A 72 7.70 4.76 1.44
C ALA A 72 6.45 5.49 0.94
N MET A 73 5.70 6.11 1.86
CA MET A 73 4.47 6.82 1.54
C MET A 73 4.76 8.30 1.29
N ASP A 74 4.43 8.76 0.09
CA ASP A 74 4.32 10.16 -0.29
C ASP A 74 2.85 10.58 -0.16
N ASN A 75 2.55 11.45 0.80
CA ASN A 75 1.18 11.85 1.13
C ASN A 75 1.06 13.38 1.14
N LYS A 76 0.37 13.91 0.14
CA LYS A 76 0.15 15.36 0.01
C LYS A 76 -0.74 15.95 1.11
N LEU A 77 -1.52 15.14 1.81
CA LEU A 77 -2.38 15.58 2.91
C LEU A 77 -1.60 15.84 4.21
N LEU A 78 -0.36 15.33 4.32
CA LEU A 78 0.51 15.47 5.48
C LEU A 78 1.90 15.98 5.07
N PRO A 79 2.00 17.19 4.49
CA PRO A 79 3.25 17.67 3.87
C PRO A 79 4.37 17.92 4.88
N GLU A 80 4.04 18.30 6.12
CA GLU A 80 5.03 18.65 7.15
C GLU A 80 5.66 17.41 7.82
N ASP A 81 5.02 16.25 7.71
CA ASP A 81 5.45 15.03 8.40
C ASP A 81 6.48 14.21 7.59
N GLY A 82 6.76 14.63 6.36
CA GLY A 82 7.70 13.98 5.46
C GLY A 82 7.25 12.60 4.97
N THR A 83 8.22 11.73 4.68
CA THR A 83 7.95 10.37 4.16
C THR A 83 7.71 9.41 5.31
N TYR A 84 6.52 8.80 5.35
CA TYR A 84 6.26 7.69 6.26
C TYR A 84 6.74 6.37 5.69
N TYR A 85 7.10 5.45 6.58
CA TYR A 85 7.61 4.15 6.17
C TYR A 85 6.81 3.02 6.81
N PHE A 86 6.63 1.95 6.04
CA PHE A 86 6.00 0.71 6.49
C PHE A 86 6.65 -0.48 5.79
N TYR A 87 6.24 -1.69 6.15
CA TYR A 87 6.57 -2.88 5.40
C TYR A 87 5.33 -3.74 5.22
N LEU A 88 5.33 -4.56 4.17
CA LEU A 88 4.32 -5.58 3.94
C LEU A 88 5.02 -6.93 3.93
N ARG A 89 4.39 -7.91 4.59
CA ARG A 89 4.77 -9.30 4.48
C ARG A 89 3.72 -10.06 3.69
N ARG A 90 4.14 -10.87 2.73
CA ARG A 90 3.26 -11.77 2.00
C ARG A 90 2.60 -12.73 2.99
N ILE A 91 1.28 -12.85 2.92
CA ILE A 91 0.55 -13.90 3.62
C ILE A 91 0.65 -15.14 2.76
N LYS A 92 1.18 -16.23 3.32
CA LYS A 92 1.20 -17.52 2.65
C LYS A 92 -0.18 -18.13 2.79
N THR A 93 -0.86 -18.35 1.67
CA THR A 93 -2.06 -19.19 1.65
C THR A 93 -1.57 -20.63 1.79
N ALA A 94 -2.12 -21.36 2.77
CA ALA A 94 -1.89 -22.79 2.91
C ALA A 94 -2.57 -23.58 1.78
#